data_AF-W1YP82-F1
#
_entry.id   AF-W1YP82-F1
#
_cell.length_a   1.000
_cell.length_b   1.000
_cell.length_c   1.000
_cell.angle_alpha   90.00
_cell.angle_beta   90.00
_cell.angle_gamma   90.00
#
_symmetry.space_group_name_H-M   'P 1'
#
loop_
_entity.id
_entity.type
_entity.pdbx_description
1 polymer ?
#
loop_
_entity_poly.entity_id
_entity_poly.type
_entity_poly.pdbx_seq_one_letter_code
_entity_poly.pdbx_strand_id
1 'polypeptide(L)'
;ELAARRKVLLENNKLLEEQRLTQRTQFDLEMMNELGYCSGIENYSRFLSGRGPGEPPPTLFDYLPADGLLVVDESHVTIPQIGGMYRGDRARKETLVEYGFRLPSALDNRPL
;
A
#
# COMPACT_ATOMS: atom_id res chain seq x y z
N GLU A 1 3.72 2.79 -13.62
CA GLU A 1 2.51 3.25 -12.89
C GLU A 1 2.40 4.76 -12.79
N LEU A 2 3.39 5.46 -12.23
CA LEU A 2 3.37 6.93 -12.07
C LEU A 2 2.94 7.66 -13.35
N ALA A 3 3.58 7.38 -14.49
CA ALA A 3 3.23 8.03 -15.76
C ALA A 3 1.74 7.88 -16.14
N ALA A 4 1.16 6.70 -15.93
CA ALA A 4 -0.27 6.46 -16.19
C ALA A 4 -1.15 7.24 -15.21
N ARG A 5 -0.80 7.25 -13.92
CA ARG A 5 -1.56 7.99 -12.90
C ARG A 5 -1.49 9.51 -13.11
N ARG A 6 -0.34 10.04 -13.52
CA ARG A 6 -0.17 11.45 -13.89
C ARG A 6 -1.13 11.86 -15.00
N LYS A 7 -1.20 11.06 -16.08
CA LYS A 7 -2.14 11.30 -17.18
C LYS A 7 -3.58 11.42 -16.69
N VAL A 8 -4.03 10.48 -15.86
CA VAL A 8 -5.38 10.49 -15.28
C VAL A 8 -5.62 11.75 -14.43
N LEU A 9 -4.65 12.16 -13.59
CA LEU A 9 -4.81 13.35 -12.75
C LEU A 9 -4.88 14.65 -13.59
N LEU A 10 -4.03 14.76 -14.62
CA LEU A 10 -4.04 15.91 -15.54
C LEU A 10 -5.34 16.00 -16.35
N GLU A 11 -5.83 14.87 -16.88
CA GLU A 11 -7.10 14.81 -17.62
C GLU A 11 -8.31 15.23 -16.75
N ASN A 12 -8.19 15.08 -15.43
CA ASN A 12 -9.22 15.49 -14.46
C ASN A 12 -8.96 16.86 -13.82
N ASN A 13 -8.02 17.68 -14.36
CA ASN A 13 -7.61 18.97 -13.81
C ASN A 13 -7.15 18.93 -12.33
N LYS A 14 -6.69 17.76 -11.85
CA LYS A 14 -6.13 17.56 -10.50
C LYS A 14 -4.63 17.90 -10.47
N LEU A 15 -4.31 19.16 -10.74
CA LEU A 15 -2.92 19.63 -10.94
C LEU A 15 -2.08 19.53 -9.67
N LEU A 16 -2.67 19.85 -8.50
CA LEU A 16 -1.96 19.81 -7.23
C LEU A 16 -1.64 18.37 -6.80
N GLU A 17 -2.60 17.46 -6.97
CA GLU A 17 -2.43 16.03 -6.71
C GLU A 17 -1.38 15.42 -7.62
N GLU A 18 -1.36 15.81 -8.91
CA GLU A 18 -0.34 15.36 -9.84
C GLU A 18 1.06 15.82 -9.42
N GLN A 19 1.21 17.11 -9.13
CA GLN A 19 2.49 17.67 -8.72
C GLN A 19 2.99 16.99 -7.43
N ARG A 20 2.12 16.86 -6.44
CA ARG A 20 2.41 16.21 -5.15
C ARG A 20 2.87 14.76 -5.34
N LEU A 21 2.13 14.00 -6.15
CA LEU A 21 2.42 12.60 -6.41
C LEU A 21 3.76 12.43 -7.13
N THR A 22 4.00 13.24 -8.15
CA THR A 22 5.22 13.20 -8.96
C THR A 22 6.44 13.51 -8.10
N GLN A 23 6.42 14.63 -7.36
CA GLN A 23 7.53 15.03 -6.50
C GLN A 23 7.84 13.97 -5.44
N ARG A 24 6.82 13.45 -4.74
CA ARG A 24 6.99 12.41 -3.72
C ARG A 24 7.58 11.14 -4.33
N THR A 25 7.02 10.65 -5.43
CA THR A 25 7.43 9.38 -6.02
C THR A 25 8.85 9.47 -6.58
N GLN A 26 9.22 10.60 -7.20
CA GLN A 26 10.59 10.81 -7.70
C GLN A 26 11.60 10.86 -6.56
N PHE A 27 11.30 11.60 -5.49
CA PHE A 27 12.13 11.65 -4.30
C PHE A 27 12.30 10.25 -3.68
N ASP A 28 11.22 9.48 -3.52
CA ASP A 28 11.30 8.12 -2.97
C ASP A 28 12.15 7.19 -3.86
N LEU A 29 12.08 7.34 -5.19
CA LEU A 29 12.91 6.59 -6.15
C LEU A 29 14.40 6.98 -6.04
N GLU A 30 14.71 8.27 -5.92
CA GLU A 30 16.08 8.74 -5.70
C GLU A 30 16.65 8.17 -4.39
N MET A 31 15.88 8.22 -3.31
CA MET A 31 16.29 7.67 -2.01
C MET A 31 16.52 6.16 -2.07
N MET A 32 15.67 5.41 -2.77
CA MET A 32 15.86 3.97 -2.97
C MET A 32 17.10 3.66 -3.82
N ASN A 33 17.42 4.47 -4.83
CA ASN A 33 18.61 4.29 -5.65
C ASN A 33 19.91 4.60 -4.90
N GLU A 34 19.93 5.67 -4.09
CA GLU A 34 21.13 6.14 -3.39
C GLU A 34 21.39 5.40 -2.07
N LEU A 35 20.33 5.17 -1.28
CA LEU A 35 20.45 4.61 0.08
C LEU A 35 19.93 3.17 0.20
N GLY A 36 19.26 2.64 -0.83
CA GLY A 36 18.60 1.33 -0.78
C GLY A 36 17.27 1.33 -0.02
N TYR A 37 16.81 2.46 0.52
CA TYR A 37 15.51 2.56 1.18
C TYR A 37 14.94 3.99 1.14
N CYS A 38 13.64 4.13 1.40
CA CYS A 38 12.97 5.42 1.58
C CYS A 38 11.97 5.36 2.74
N SER A 39 11.50 6.52 3.20
CA SER A 39 10.47 6.58 4.25
C SER A 39 9.11 6.18 3.68
N GLY A 40 8.50 5.16 4.26
CA GLY A 40 7.25 4.60 3.75
C GLY A 40 7.45 3.63 2.59
N ILE A 41 8.60 2.94 2.53
CA ILE A 41 8.94 1.97 1.49
C ILE A 41 7.89 0.85 1.33
N GLU A 42 7.14 0.54 2.40
CA GLU A 42 6.07 -0.45 2.39
C GLU A 42 4.94 -0.11 1.40
N ASN A 43 4.80 1.15 0.99
CA ASN A 43 3.83 1.56 -0.03
C ASN A 43 4.21 1.09 -1.45
N TYR A 44 5.43 0.57 -1.61
CA TYR A 44 5.94 -0.06 -2.83
C TYR A 44 6.03 -1.59 -2.69
N SER A 45 5.45 -2.18 -1.65
CA SER A 45 5.58 -3.62 -1.33
C SER A 45 5.23 -4.52 -2.52
N ARG A 46 4.21 -4.19 -3.31
CA ARG A 46 3.84 -4.94 -4.53
C ARG A 46 5.04 -5.13 -5.45
N PHE A 47 5.77 -4.05 -5.72
CA PHE A 47 6.93 -4.08 -6.61
C PHE A 47 8.12 -4.81 -5.99
N LEU A 48 8.34 -4.61 -4.69
CA LEU A 48 9.47 -5.20 -3.96
C LEU A 48 9.31 -6.70 -3.71
N SER A 49 8.07 -7.18 -3.59
CA SER A 49 7.74 -8.60 -3.38
C SER A 49 7.43 -9.37 -4.66
N GLY A 50 7.45 -8.71 -5.82
CA GLY A 50 7.16 -9.34 -7.11
C GLY A 50 5.71 -9.81 -7.27
N ARG A 51 4.77 -9.28 -6.47
CA ARG A 51 3.35 -9.67 -6.51
C ARG A 51 2.57 -8.88 -7.55
N GLY A 52 1.50 -9.50 -8.06
CA GLY A 52 0.56 -8.89 -8.99
C GLY A 52 -0.35 -7.83 -8.33
N PRO A 53 -1.01 -6.95 -9.12
CA PRO A 53 -2.03 -6.04 -8.58
C PRO A 53 -3.17 -6.80 -7.89
N GLY A 54 -3.55 -6.37 -6.69
CA GLY A 54 -4.63 -7.00 -5.91
C GLY A 54 -4.24 -8.26 -5.13
N GLU A 55 -3.09 -8.89 -5.46
CA GLU A 55 -2.58 -10.02 -4.67
C GLU A 55 -2.32 -9.59 -3.22
N PRO A 56 -2.61 -10.45 -2.23
CA PRO A 56 -2.33 -10.11 -0.84
C PRO A 56 -0.83 -9.84 -0.68
N PRO A 57 -0.40 -8.94 0.23
CA PRO A 57 1.02 -8.81 0.54
C PRO A 57 1.50 -10.01 1.37
N PRO A 58 2.83 -10.23 1.46
CA PRO A 58 3.36 -11.13 2.47
C PRO A 58 3.05 -10.59 3.87
N THR A 59 2.64 -11.50 4.75
CA THR A 59 2.32 -11.25 6.16
C THR A 59 3.12 -12.18 7.05
N LEU A 60 2.95 -12.06 8.37
CA LEU A 60 3.57 -12.99 9.31
C LEU A 60 3.21 -14.46 9.03
N PHE A 61 2.01 -14.73 8.52
CA PHE A 61 1.55 -16.09 8.23
C PHE A 61 2.40 -16.80 7.17
N ASP A 62 2.99 -16.06 6.21
CA ASP A 62 3.87 -16.63 5.19
C ASP A 62 5.19 -17.17 5.77
N TYR A 63 5.55 -16.79 7.00
CA TYR A 63 6.78 -17.20 7.69
C TYR A 63 6.55 -18.29 8.75
N LEU A 64 5.30 -18.65 9.02
CA LEU A 64 4.95 -19.66 10.01
C LEU A 64 4.83 -21.05 9.35
N PRO A 65 5.08 -22.13 10.11
CA PRO A 65 4.80 -23.49 9.64
C PRO A 65 3.33 -23.66 9.23
N ALA A 66 3.08 -24.43 8.16
CA ALA A 66 1.72 -24.68 7.67
C ALA A 66 0.84 -25.45 8.68
N ASP A 67 1.47 -26.17 9.62
CA ASP A 67 0.86 -26.93 10.71
C ASP A 67 0.89 -26.19 12.06
N GLY A 68 1.18 -24.89 12.06
CA GLY A 68 1.21 -24.07 13.26
C GLY A 68 -0.15 -23.98 13.97
N LEU A 69 -0.11 -23.82 15.30
CA LEU A 69 -1.28 -23.54 16.12
C LEU A 69 -1.49 -22.03 16.26
N LEU A 70 -2.64 -21.52 15.81
CA LEU A 70 -3.06 -20.13 16.05
C LEU A 70 -4.01 -20.09 17.26
N VAL A 71 -3.64 -19.34 18.30
CA VAL A 71 -4.52 -19.02 19.43
C VAL A 71 -4.99 -17.58 19.26
N VAL A 72 -6.31 -17.39 19.20
CA VAL A 72 -6.93 -16.06 19.12
C VAL A 72 -7.54 -15.74 20.48
N ASP A 73 -6.83 -14.93 21.26
CA ASP A 73 -7.33 -14.43 22.53
C ASP A 73 -8.48 -13.45 22.31
N GLU A 74 -9.43 -13.43 23.24
CA GLU A 74 -10.66 -12.63 23.17
C GLU A 74 -11.36 -12.68 21.80
N SER A 75 -11.55 -13.90 21.28
CA SER A 75 -12.05 -14.13 19.92
C SER A 75 -13.36 -13.41 19.59
N HIS A 76 -14.23 -13.18 20.58
CA HIS A 76 -15.47 -12.43 20.43
C HIS A 76 -15.26 -10.94 20.04
N VAL A 77 -14.07 -10.38 20.28
CA VAL A 77 -13.64 -9.05 19.84
C VAL A 77 -12.68 -9.16 18.66
N THR A 78 -11.68 -10.04 18.74
CA THR A 78 -10.58 -10.13 17.76
C THR A 78 -11.07 -10.57 16.38
N ILE A 79 -12.02 -11.49 16.29
CA ILE A 79 -12.54 -11.97 15.00
C ILE A 79 -13.31 -10.85 14.25
N PRO A 80 -14.27 -10.12 14.87
CA PRO A 80 -14.86 -8.95 14.24
C PRO A 80 -13.84 -7.88 13.83
N GLN A 81 -12.81 -7.66 14.65
CA GLN A 81 -11.76 -6.68 14.36
C GLN A 81 -11.02 -7.04 13.06
N ILE A 82 -10.56 -8.28 12.91
CA ILE A 82 -9.89 -8.76 11.69
C ILE A 82 -10.78 -8.55 10.46
N GLY A 83 -12.07 -8.87 10.57
CA GLY A 83 -13.04 -8.65 9.48
C GLY A 83 -13.22 -7.17 9.08
N GLY A 84 -12.95 -6.24 9.99
CA GLY A 84 -13.02 -4.80 9.75
C GLY A 84 -11.73 -4.17 9.20
N MET A 85 -10.57 -4.83 9.37
CA MET A 85 -9.25 -4.24 9.08
C MET A 85 -9.10 -3.82 7.63
N TYR A 86 -9.46 -4.69 6.67
CA TYR A 86 -9.32 -4.40 5.24
C TYR A 86 -10.09 -3.13 4.84
N ARG A 87 -11.36 -3.01 5.27
CA ARG A 87 -12.21 -1.87 4.90
C ARG A 87 -11.70 -0.57 5.52
N GLY A 88 -11.29 -0.60 6.78
CA GLY A 88 -10.74 0.57 7.48
C GLY A 88 -9.44 1.06 6.85
N ASP A 89 -8.51 0.13 6.57
CA ASP A 89 -7.25 0.46 5.91
C ASP A 89 -7.46 0.99 4.49
N ARG A 90 -8.34 0.35 3.71
CA ARG A 90 -8.66 0.74 2.35
C ARG A 90 -9.25 2.14 2.28
N ALA A 91 -10.25 2.48 3.11
CA ALA A 91 -10.87 3.81 3.10
C ALA A 91 -9.84 4.93 3.35
N ARG A 92 -8.94 4.71 4.32
CA ARG A 92 -7.85 5.64 4.63
C ARG A 92 -6.85 5.78 3.47
N LYS A 93 -6.45 4.67 2.85
CA LYS A 93 -5.50 4.69 1.73
C LYS A 93 -6.10 5.22 0.44
N GLU A 94 -7.37 4.97 0.16
CA GLU A 94 -8.08 5.54 -0.99
C GLU A 94 -8.04 7.06 -0.94
N THR A 95 -8.20 7.66 0.25
CA THR A 95 -8.05 9.11 0.45
C THR A 95 -6.64 9.57 0.06
N LEU A 96 -5.59 8.88 0.48
CA LEU A 96 -4.21 9.23 0.13
C LEU A 96 -3.95 9.14 -1.39
N VAL A 97 -4.53 8.14 -2.06
CA VAL A 97 -4.39 7.97 -3.52
C VAL A 97 -5.21 9.00 -4.29
N GLU A 98 -6.40 9.34 -3.79
CA GLU A 98 -7.28 10.34 -4.40
C GLU A 98 -6.63 11.72 -4.40
N TYR A 99 -6.02 12.11 -3.27
CA TYR A 99 -5.34 13.39 -3.11
C TYR A 99 -3.85 13.34 -3.48
N GLY A 100 -3.40 12.34 -4.24
CA GLY A 100 -2.05 12.32 -4.83
C GLY A 100 -0.90 12.22 -3.81
N PHE A 101 -1.13 11.71 -2.62
CA PHE A 101 -0.06 11.44 -1.64
C PHE A 101 0.67 10.12 -1.89
N ARG A 102 -0.02 9.13 -2.46
CA ARG A 102 0.51 7.80 -2.77
C ARG A 102 0.01 7.27 -4.12
N LEU A 103 0.78 6.36 -4.72
CA LEU A 103 0.39 5.65 -5.94
C LEU A 103 -0.76 4.66 -5.64
N PRO A 104 -1.56 4.27 -6.66
CA PRO A 104 -2.58 3.24 -6.51
C PRO A 104 -2.03 1.92 -5.94
N SER A 105 -0.79 1.55 -6.28
CA SER A 105 -0.09 0.38 -5.70
C SER A 105 -0.01 0.36 -4.17
N ALA A 106 -0.10 1.52 -3.50
CA ALA A 106 -0.07 1.57 -2.05
C ALA A 106 -1.27 0.84 -1.42
N LEU A 107 -2.36 0.67 -2.17
CA LEU A 107 -3.53 -0.12 -1.76
C LEU A 107 -3.23 -1.62 -1.66
N ASP A 108 -2.20 -2.12 -2.35
CA ASP A 108 -1.80 -3.53 -2.34
C ASP A 108 -0.99 -3.88 -1.09
N ASN A 109 -0.40 -2.89 -0.42
CA ASN A 109 0.12 -3.07 0.93
C ASN A 109 -1.02 -2.96 1.94
N ARG A 110 -1.69 -4.06 2.28
CA ARG A 110 -2.93 -4.05 3.05
C ARG A 110 -3.07 -5.25 4.00
N PRO A 111 -3.97 -5.19 4.99
CA PRO A 111 -4.42 -6.38 5.69
C PRO A 111 -4.96 -7.43 4.69
N LEU A 112 -4.86 -8.72 5.09
CA LEU A 112 -5.40 -9.85 4.31
C LEU A 112 -6.87 -9.62 3.96
#